data_AF-A0A945MGB8-F1
#
_entry.id   AF-A0A945MGB8-F1
#
_cell.length_a   1.000
_cell.length_b   1.000
_cell.length_c   1.000
_cell.angle_alpha   90.00
_cell.angle_beta   90.00
_cell.angle_gamma   90.00
#
_symmetry.space_group_name_H-M   'P 1'
#
loop_
_entity.id
_entity.type
_entity.pdbx_description
1 polymer ?
#
loop_
_entity_poly.entity_id
_entity_poly.type
_entity_poly.pdbx_seq_one_letter_code
_entity_poly.pdbx_strand_id
1 'polypeptide(L)'
;IFQTSKENNNQLYNVDIIDIDKKNNLWAISNNNSNQPISIFSENQFRHISLNETDNLLSNNIQTITVDNFNRIWFGSSSNLIMYKYTGNAIDPSSELWHKELIDSDFSSRKALNINVSSKNKLWILTNIGLIFKDLQVEEKNPIKSTGPLVDNILRAYFPNVSFNLSSKIRFDSRGNIWVTSQTDGIYVLKEDGSYWPDINGINTSNSNLLSNWVEDVTFNDDEGLAYIATNKGVSILRIPFSNAKKSYNNIEIFPSPYRLPNEKPLTINGLMDNSEVKIMTLNGIVIRTIYEHKINEYQAFWDGRDKQGTYVGSGVYLIAFYDKKGKSSITKIAVIRE
;
A
#
# COMPACT_ATOMS: atom_id res chain seq x y z
N ILE A 1 14.26 2.03 -21.86
CA ILE A 1 13.73 2.83 -22.99
C ILE A 1 13.32 1.84 -24.06
N PHE A 2 12.02 1.61 -24.25
CA PHE A 2 11.52 0.76 -25.33
C PHE A 2 11.44 1.59 -26.62
N GLN A 3 11.84 0.99 -27.75
CA GLN A 3 11.97 1.67 -29.04
C GLN A 3 10.81 1.28 -29.94
N THR A 4 10.07 2.27 -30.46
CA THR A 4 8.97 2.05 -31.41
C THR A 4 9.07 3.02 -32.59
N SER A 5 9.85 2.70 -33.62
CA SER A 5 9.52 3.09 -35.00
C SER A 5 10.34 2.29 -36.01
N LYS A 6 9.71 1.97 -37.15
CA LYS A 6 10.31 1.27 -38.29
C LYS A 6 10.40 2.16 -39.54
N GLU A 7 10.23 3.48 -39.41
CA GLU A 7 10.34 4.41 -40.54
C GLU A 7 11.13 5.66 -40.17
N ASN A 8 11.85 6.16 -41.17
CA ASN A 8 12.90 7.19 -41.16
C ASN A 8 12.41 8.60 -40.76
N ASN A 9 11.90 8.75 -39.53
CA ASN A 9 11.89 10.00 -38.77
C ASN A 9 12.17 9.60 -37.32
N ASN A 10 13.39 9.85 -36.83
CA ASN A 10 13.84 9.51 -35.48
C ASN A 10 13.15 10.39 -34.40
N GLN A 11 11.82 10.45 -34.39
CA GLN A 11 11.08 10.98 -33.27
C GLN A 11 11.10 9.91 -32.17
N LEU A 12 11.94 10.14 -31.16
CA LEU A 12 12.04 9.29 -29.99
C LEU A 12 10.91 9.66 -29.03
N TYR A 13 10.05 8.70 -28.69
CA TYR A 13 9.03 8.85 -27.67
C TYR A 13 9.52 8.26 -26.35
N ASN A 14 9.44 9.05 -25.28
CA ASN A 14 9.74 8.58 -23.93
C ASN A 14 8.44 8.07 -23.33
N VAL A 15 8.40 6.79 -22.98
CA VAL A 15 7.27 6.20 -22.26
C VAL A 15 7.62 6.25 -20.77
N ASP A 16 7.03 7.21 -20.07
CA ASP A 16 7.37 7.49 -18.66
C ASP A 16 6.46 6.72 -17.71
N ILE A 17 5.22 6.44 -18.13
CA ILE A 17 4.16 5.88 -17.29
C ILE A 17 3.33 4.90 -18.11
N ILE A 18 3.04 3.74 -17.52
CA ILE A 18 2.14 2.74 -18.09
C ILE A 18 1.17 2.22 -17.02
N ASP A 19 -0.01 1.78 -17.44
CA ASP A 19 -0.95 1.02 -16.60
C ASP A 19 -1.84 0.12 -17.48
N ILE A 20 -2.47 -0.88 -16.88
CA ILE A 20 -3.29 -1.87 -17.58
C ILE A 20 -4.72 -1.81 -17.03
N ASP A 21 -5.70 -1.66 -17.93
CA ASP A 21 -7.10 -1.67 -17.53
C ASP A 21 -7.67 -3.07 -17.29
N LYS A 22 -8.88 -3.15 -16.72
CA LYS A 22 -9.53 -4.43 -16.41
C LYS A 22 -9.95 -5.23 -17.65
N LYS A 23 -9.85 -4.65 -18.84
CA LYS A 23 -10.04 -5.32 -20.13
C LYS A 23 -8.71 -5.71 -20.78
N ASN A 24 -7.60 -5.63 -20.02
CA ASN A 24 -6.26 -5.98 -20.46
C ASN A 24 -5.70 -5.11 -21.61
N ASN A 25 -6.12 -3.84 -21.67
CA ASN A 25 -5.50 -2.87 -22.57
C ASN A 25 -4.38 -2.14 -21.84
N LEU A 26 -3.24 -2.00 -22.51
CA LEU A 26 -2.09 -1.26 -22.01
C LEU A 26 -2.24 0.22 -22.38
N TRP A 27 -2.22 1.07 -21.37
CA TRP A 27 -2.20 2.51 -21.47
C TRP A 27 -0.78 3.01 -21.27
N ALA A 28 -0.26 3.80 -22.19
CA ALA A 28 1.09 4.35 -22.14
C ALA A 28 1.09 5.86 -22.34
N ILE A 29 1.84 6.57 -21.51
CA ILE A 29 1.97 8.03 -21.54
C ILE A 29 3.35 8.43 -22.07
N SER A 30 3.33 9.30 -23.08
CA SER A 30 4.52 9.93 -23.64
C SER A 30 4.35 11.44 -23.72
N ASN A 31 4.75 12.14 -22.65
CA ASN A 31 4.61 13.59 -22.56
C ASN A 31 5.42 14.35 -23.64
N ASN A 32 6.45 13.73 -24.23
CA ASN A 32 7.19 14.32 -25.34
C ASN A 32 6.49 14.15 -26.71
N ASN A 33 5.36 13.45 -26.78
CA ASN A 33 4.46 13.45 -27.93
C ASN A 33 3.41 14.55 -27.76
N SER A 34 3.76 15.79 -28.12
CA SER A 34 3.02 17.01 -27.77
C SER A 34 1.56 17.09 -28.26
N ASN A 35 1.14 16.25 -29.21
CA ASN A 35 -0.23 16.26 -29.72
C ASN A 35 -1.02 15.00 -29.35
N GLN A 36 -0.32 13.91 -29.01
CA GLN A 36 -0.89 12.58 -28.80
C GLN A 36 -0.19 11.89 -27.61
N PRO A 37 -0.32 12.43 -26.38
CA PRO A 37 0.45 11.95 -25.25
C PRO A 37 -0.01 10.58 -24.72
N ILE A 38 -1.18 10.08 -25.13
CA ILE A 38 -1.75 8.81 -24.67
C ILE A 38 -1.77 7.80 -25.81
N SER A 39 -1.22 6.62 -25.57
CA SER A 39 -1.28 5.46 -26.46
C SER A 39 -1.99 4.31 -25.78
N ILE A 40 -2.93 3.69 -26.48
CA ILE A 40 -3.65 2.49 -26.05
C ILE A 40 -3.18 1.35 -26.92
N PHE A 41 -2.78 0.25 -26.32
CA PHE A 41 -2.47 -1.01 -27.00
C PHE A 41 -3.45 -2.08 -26.54
N SER A 42 -4.11 -2.71 -27.50
CA SER A 42 -5.07 -3.78 -27.29
C SER A 42 -4.78 -4.89 -28.28
N GLU A 43 -4.44 -6.08 -27.78
CA GLU A 43 -4.00 -7.21 -28.62
C GLU A 43 -2.87 -6.79 -29.60
N ASN A 44 -3.17 -6.72 -30.90
CA ASN A 44 -2.23 -6.31 -31.97
C ASN A 44 -2.57 -4.94 -32.58
N GLN A 45 -3.48 -4.19 -31.98
CA GLN A 45 -3.91 -2.87 -32.45
C GLN A 45 -3.51 -1.78 -31.45
N PHE A 46 -3.38 -0.56 -31.96
CA PHE A 46 -3.11 0.60 -31.13
C PHE A 46 -3.91 1.83 -31.58
N ARG A 47 -4.22 2.72 -30.63
CA ARG A 47 -4.81 4.04 -30.87
C ARG A 47 -4.01 5.08 -30.08
N HIS A 48 -3.74 6.20 -30.72
CA HIS A 48 -3.26 7.40 -30.03
C HIS A 48 -4.42 8.36 -29.81
N ILE A 49 -4.59 8.85 -28.58
CA ILE A 49 -5.59 9.88 -28.26
C ILE A 49 -4.92 11.24 -28.39
N SER A 50 -5.48 12.10 -29.25
CA SER A 50 -5.03 13.48 -29.36
C SER A 50 -5.59 14.38 -28.26
N LEU A 51 -4.89 15.45 -27.88
CA LEU A 51 -5.42 16.41 -26.89
C LEU A 51 -6.77 17.01 -27.28
N ASN A 52 -7.02 17.18 -28.59
CA ASN A 52 -8.28 17.72 -29.11
C ASN A 52 -9.47 16.76 -28.85
N GLU A 53 -9.25 15.45 -28.85
CA GLU A 53 -10.28 14.44 -28.53
C GLU A 53 -10.70 14.49 -27.05
N THR A 54 -9.95 15.21 -26.22
CA THR A 54 -10.19 15.33 -24.78
C THR A 54 -10.96 16.61 -24.42
N ASP A 55 -11.52 17.32 -25.41
CA ASP A 55 -12.04 18.69 -25.27
C ASP A 55 -11.01 19.66 -24.66
N ASN A 56 -9.71 19.40 -24.88
CA ASN A 56 -8.58 20.10 -24.26
C ASN A 56 -8.59 20.09 -22.72
N LEU A 57 -9.22 19.08 -22.10
CA LEU A 57 -9.20 18.88 -20.65
C LEU A 57 -7.84 18.38 -20.17
N LEU A 58 -7.15 17.60 -21.00
CA LEU A 58 -5.78 17.15 -20.77
C LEU A 58 -4.76 18.17 -21.30
N SER A 59 -3.58 18.17 -20.70
CA SER A 59 -2.41 18.92 -21.16
C SER A 59 -1.20 17.99 -21.30
N ASN A 60 -0.12 18.45 -21.94
CA ASN A 60 1.14 17.72 -22.12
C ASN A 60 1.95 17.52 -20.82
N ASN A 61 1.28 17.35 -19.69
CA ASN A 61 1.89 17.20 -18.37
C ASN A 61 1.09 16.20 -17.54
N ILE A 62 0.91 15.00 -18.10
CA ILE A 62 0.30 13.88 -17.38
C ILE A 62 1.38 13.30 -16.47
N GLN A 63 1.14 13.36 -15.16
CA GLN A 63 2.10 12.98 -14.12
C GLN A 63 1.90 11.56 -13.61
N THR A 64 0.69 11.04 -13.73
CA THR A 64 0.33 9.72 -13.22
C THR A 64 -0.93 9.21 -13.90
N ILE A 65 -1.08 7.90 -13.96
CA ILE A 65 -2.27 7.21 -14.45
C ILE A 65 -2.64 6.13 -13.42
N THR A 66 -3.93 5.84 -13.27
CA THR A 66 -4.42 4.66 -12.55
C THR A 66 -5.76 4.21 -13.11
N VAL A 67 -6.07 2.93 -13.02
CA VAL A 67 -7.40 2.39 -13.35
C VAL A 67 -8.18 2.10 -12.08
N ASP A 68 -9.40 2.64 -11.99
CA ASP A 68 -10.24 2.43 -10.81
C ASP A 68 -11.06 1.14 -10.85
N ASN A 69 -11.76 0.87 -9.75
CA ASN A 69 -12.53 -0.35 -9.59
C ASN A 69 -13.74 -0.45 -10.54
N PHE A 70 -14.19 0.64 -11.13
CA PHE A 70 -15.27 0.70 -12.12
C PHE A 70 -14.75 0.64 -13.57
N ASN A 71 -13.45 0.36 -13.75
CA ASN A 71 -12.74 0.38 -15.03
C ASN A 71 -12.79 1.76 -15.72
N ARG A 72 -12.66 2.82 -14.92
CA ARG A 72 -12.41 4.19 -15.42
C ARG A 72 -10.93 4.49 -15.29
N ILE A 73 -10.38 5.17 -16.28
CA ILE A 73 -8.97 5.54 -16.33
C ILE A 73 -8.86 6.93 -15.72
N TRP A 74 -7.96 7.11 -14.77
CA TRP A 74 -7.70 8.40 -14.13
C TRP A 74 -6.30 8.88 -14.48
N PHE A 75 -6.21 10.12 -14.92
CA PHE A 75 -4.95 10.82 -15.19
C PHE A 75 -4.78 11.94 -14.17
N GLY A 76 -3.62 12.00 -13.53
CA GLY A 76 -3.22 13.12 -12.68
C GLY A 76 -2.40 14.14 -13.47
N SER A 77 -2.74 15.41 -13.31
CA SER A 77 -1.97 16.55 -13.82
C SER A 77 -1.55 17.46 -12.66
N SER A 78 -0.86 18.56 -12.97
CA SER A 78 -0.38 19.50 -11.95
C SER A 78 -1.46 20.13 -11.07
N SER A 79 -2.74 20.13 -11.47
CA SER A 79 -3.82 20.70 -10.64
C SER A 79 -5.16 19.98 -10.76
N ASN A 80 -5.31 19.05 -11.70
CA ASN A 80 -6.57 18.37 -11.96
C ASN A 80 -6.37 16.87 -12.07
N LEU A 81 -7.46 16.15 -11.79
CA LEU A 81 -7.64 14.77 -12.17
C LEU A 81 -8.57 14.73 -13.38
N ILE A 82 -8.21 13.96 -14.40
CA ILE A 82 -9.08 13.72 -15.55
C ILE A 82 -9.48 12.25 -15.52
N MET A 83 -10.78 11.99 -15.51
CA MET A 83 -11.33 10.65 -15.64
C MET A 83 -11.76 10.43 -17.10
N TYR A 84 -11.41 9.27 -17.63
CA TYR A 84 -11.82 8.77 -18.93
C TYR A 84 -12.55 7.45 -18.78
N LYS A 85 -13.69 7.34 -19.46
CA LYS A 85 -14.44 6.10 -19.58
C LYS A 85 -14.80 5.86 -21.03
N TYR A 86 -14.73 4.60 -21.44
CA TYR A 86 -15.15 4.16 -22.77
C TYR A 86 -16.03 2.92 -22.68
N THR A 87 -16.91 2.75 -23.68
CA THR A 87 -17.69 1.52 -23.88
C THR A 87 -17.26 0.81 -25.16
N GLY A 88 -17.48 -0.50 -25.23
CA GLY A 88 -16.99 -1.32 -26.35
C GLY A 88 -15.48 -1.55 -26.32
N ASN A 89 -14.85 -1.45 -27.49
CA ASN A 89 -13.42 -1.66 -27.73
C ASN A 89 -12.62 -0.38 -27.39
N ALA A 90 -11.38 -0.51 -26.89
CA ALA A 90 -10.57 0.65 -26.50
C ALA A 90 -9.94 1.40 -27.68
N ILE A 91 -9.72 0.71 -28.81
CA ILE A 91 -9.17 1.25 -30.05
C ILE A 91 -10.26 1.99 -30.83
N ASP A 92 -11.48 1.47 -30.87
CA ASP A 92 -12.66 2.12 -31.49
C ASP A 92 -13.88 2.06 -30.56
N PRO A 93 -13.99 2.99 -29.60
CA PRO A 93 -15.07 2.99 -28.61
C PRO A 93 -16.43 3.34 -29.20
N SER A 94 -17.47 2.68 -28.71
CA SER A 94 -18.87 3.03 -29.05
C SER A 94 -19.35 4.30 -28.36
N SER A 95 -18.74 4.66 -27.22
CA SER A 95 -18.97 5.92 -26.53
C SER A 95 -17.78 6.25 -25.66
N GLU A 96 -17.52 7.55 -25.48
CA GLU A 96 -16.44 8.08 -24.66
C GLU A 96 -16.98 9.16 -23.72
N LEU A 97 -16.42 9.24 -22.51
CA LEU A 97 -16.71 10.27 -21.54
C LEU A 97 -15.41 10.74 -20.90
N TRP A 98 -15.20 12.06 -20.95
CA TRP A 98 -14.15 12.75 -20.21
C TRP A 98 -14.78 13.58 -19.09
N HIS A 99 -14.21 13.49 -17.89
CA HIS A 99 -14.64 14.27 -16.73
C HIS A 99 -13.43 14.91 -16.05
N LYS A 100 -13.50 16.21 -15.81
CA LYS A 100 -12.47 16.94 -15.07
C LYS A 100 -12.88 17.10 -13.62
N GLU A 101 -11.97 16.75 -12.73
CA GLU A 101 -12.12 16.84 -11.28
C GLU A 101 -10.97 17.66 -10.70
N LEU A 102 -11.27 18.59 -9.80
CA LEU A 102 -10.24 19.33 -9.07
C LEU A 102 -9.63 18.45 -7.98
N ILE A 103 -8.31 18.52 -7.80
CA ILE A 103 -7.64 17.80 -6.70
C ILE A 103 -8.16 18.32 -5.35
N ASP A 104 -8.20 19.64 -5.22
CA ASP A 104 -8.62 20.38 -4.04
C ASP A 104 -9.38 21.62 -4.54
N SER A 105 -10.62 21.82 -4.07
CA SER A 105 -11.46 22.95 -4.47
C SER A 105 -10.96 24.28 -3.91
N ASP A 106 -10.27 24.23 -2.76
CA ASP A 106 -9.98 25.41 -1.95
C ASP A 106 -8.52 25.86 -2.12
N PHE A 107 -7.66 24.98 -2.65
CA PHE A 107 -6.22 25.22 -2.80
C PHE A 107 -5.67 24.77 -4.16
N SER A 108 -5.27 25.73 -4.99
CA SER A 108 -4.63 25.50 -6.29
C SER A 108 -3.17 25.01 -6.20
N SER A 109 -2.60 24.85 -5.00
CA SER A 109 -1.20 24.50 -4.80
C SER A 109 -0.91 23.00 -4.72
N ARG A 110 -1.95 22.15 -4.59
CA ARG A 110 -1.79 20.68 -4.57
C ARG A 110 -1.66 20.13 -5.99
N LYS A 111 -0.54 19.48 -6.26
CA LYS A 111 -0.25 18.78 -7.50
C LYS A 111 -0.36 17.27 -7.29
N ALA A 112 -0.99 16.54 -8.20
CA ALA A 112 -1.09 15.09 -8.10
C ALA A 112 0.22 14.45 -8.58
N LEU A 113 1.12 14.14 -7.64
CA LEU A 113 2.41 13.53 -7.92
C LEU A 113 2.26 12.05 -8.29
N ASN A 114 1.38 11.34 -7.58
CA ASN A 114 1.00 9.98 -7.89
C ASN A 114 -0.44 9.72 -7.42
N ILE A 115 -1.16 8.84 -8.13
CA ILE A 115 -2.51 8.40 -7.73
C ILE A 115 -2.58 6.88 -7.79
N ASN A 116 -3.40 6.29 -6.93
CA ASN A 116 -3.68 4.86 -6.94
C ASN A 116 -5.04 4.58 -6.28
N VAL A 117 -5.70 3.48 -6.64
CA VAL A 117 -7.05 3.15 -6.17
C VAL A 117 -7.00 1.95 -5.25
N SER A 118 -7.57 2.08 -4.05
CA SER A 118 -7.70 0.95 -3.13
C SER A 118 -8.90 0.06 -3.48
N SER A 119 -8.93 -1.16 -2.95
CA SER A 119 -10.05 -2.10 -3.09
C SER A 119 -11.38 -1.57 -2.56
N LYS A 120 -11.37 -0.51 -1.74
CA LYS A 120 -12.55 0.14 -1.15
C LYS A 120 -13.07 1.34 -1.96
N ASN A 121 -12.76 1.40 -3.26
CA ASN A 121 -13.15 2.49 -4.16
C ASN A 121 -12.64 3.86 -3.71
N LYS A 122 -11.48 3.92 -3.06
CA LYS A 122 -10.87 5.17 -2.64
C LYS A 122 -9.70 5.49 -3.56
N LEU A 123 -9.79 6.62 -4.27
CA LEU A 123 -8.70 7.17 -5.07
C LEU A 123 -7.77 7.94 -4.13
N TRP A 124 -6.63 7.35 -3.83
CA TRP A 124 -5.57 7.99 -3.07
C TRP A 124 -4.74 8.87 -3.99
N ILE A 125 -4.43 10.07 -3.52
CA ILE A 125 -3.74 11.11 -4.28
C ILE A 125 -2.58 11.60 -3.42
N LEU A 126 -1.37 11.26 -3.84
CA LEU A 126 -0.15 11.77 -3.23
C LEU A 126 0.13 13.14 -3.84
N THR A 127 0.17 14.15 -2.99
CA THR A 127 0.43 15.53 -3.39
C THR A 127 1.78 16.01 -2.85
N ASN A 128 2.25 17.14 -3.36
CA ASN A 128 3.41 17.85 -2.82
C ASN A 128 3.20 18.37 -1.38
N ILE A 129 2.00 18.24 -0.81
CA ILE A 129 1.65 18.64 0.56
C ILE A 129 1.01 17.45 1.30
N GLY A 130 1.45 16.23 0.99
CA GLY A 130 0.99 15.00 1.65
C GLY A 130 -0.11 14.25 0.91
N LEU A 131 -0.61 13.20 1.55
CA LEU A 131 -1.55 12.23 1.00
C LEU A 131 -3.00 12.60 1.33
N ILE A 132 -3.84 12.68 0.31
CA ILE A 132 -5.29 12.87 0.42
C ILE A 132 -6.03 11.75 -0.31
N PHE A 133 -7.36 11.74 -0.26
CA PHE A 133 -8.19 10.81 -0.99
C PHE A 133 -9.51 11.40 -1.48
N LYS A 134 -10.07 10.76 -2.50
CA LYS A 134 -11.44 10.91 -2.94
C LYS A 134 -12.15 9.56 -2.91
N ASP A 135 -13.30 9.48 -2.23
CA ASP A 135 -14.15 8.30 -2.29
C ASP A 135 -14.90 8.30 -3.61
N LEU A 136 -14.71 7.23 -4.38
CA LEU A 136 -15.32 7.07 -5.70
C LEU A 136 -16.71 6.44 -5.59
N GLN A 137 -17.61 6.86 -6.46
CA GLN A 137 -18.91 6.24 -6.68
C GLN A 137 -19.09 5.84 -8.14
N VAL A 138 -20.12 5.03 -8.39
CA VAL A 138 -20.39 4.42 -9.71
C VAL A 138 -20.82 5.44 -10.77
N GLU A 139 -21.38 6.58 -10.35
CA GLU A 139 -21.85 7.62 -11.26
C GLU A 139 -20.72 8.15 -12.15
N GLU A 140 -21.02 8.36 -13.44
CA GLU A 140 -20.00 8.73 -14.42
C GLU A 140 -19.78 10.23 -14.52
N LYS A 141 -20.86 11.02 -14.47
CA LYS A 141 -20.82 12.50 -14.51
C LYS A 141 -20.51 13.14 -13.16
N ASN A 142 -20.63 12.37 -12.08
CA ASN A 142 -20.29 12.79 -10.73
C ASN A 142 -19.55 11.65 -10.00
N PRO A 143 -18.30 11.35 -10.38
CA PRO A 143 -17.61 10.15 -9.91
C PRO A 143 -17.12 10.23 -8.46
N ILE A 144 -17.19 11.41 -7.82
CA ILE A 144 -16.67 11.66 -6.48
C ILE A 144 -17.81 11.78 -5.48
N LYS A 145 -17.80 10.93 -4.46
CA LYS A 145 -18.75 10.96 -3.34
C LYS A 145 -18.32 11.91 -2.24
N SER A 146 -17.03 11.89 -1.89
CA SER A 146 -16.43 12.71 -0.83
C SER A 146 -14.94 12.90 -1.06
N THR A 147 -14.38 13.98 -0.50
CA THR A 147 -12.94 14.25 -0.47
C THR A 147 -12.48 14.26 0.99
N GLY A 148 -11.30 13.71 1.28
CA GLY A 148 -10.74 13.68 2.63
C GLY A 148 -9.22 13.53 2.63
N PRO A 149 -8.57 13.54 3.81
CA PRO A 149 -9.17 13.56 5.14
C PRO A 149 -9.66 14.96 5.51
N LEU A 150 -10.80 15.04 6.21
CA LEU A 150 -11.31 16.31 6.75
C LEU A 150 -11.10 16.34 8.26
N VAL A 151 -10.58 17.46 8.75
CA VAL A 151 -10.54 17.81 10.18
C VAL A 151 -11.18 19.18 10.31
N ASP A 152 -12.28 19.26 11.06
CA ASP A 152 -13.10 20.49 11.18
C ASP A 152 -13.54 21.05 9.81
N ASN A 153 -13.95 20.15 8.90
CA ASN A 153 -14.31 20.45 7.50
C ASN A 153 -13.17 21.04 6.63
N ILE A 154 -11.92 21.01 7.11
CA ILE A 154 -10.75 21.44 6.36
C ILE A 154 -9.98 20.22 5.88
N LEU A 155 -9.62 20.20 4.60
CA LEU A 155 -8.81 19.14 4.00
C LEU A 155 -7.39 19.14 4.58
N ARG A 156 -7.10 18.13 5.41
CA ARG A 156 -5.79 17.94 6.05
C ARG A 156 -5.18 16.63 5.58
N ALA A 157 -4.15 16.75 4.76
CA ALA A 157 -3.42 15.61 4.25
C ALA A 157 -2.68 14.86 5.36
N TYR A 158 -2.54 13.55 5.17
CA TYR A 158 -1.58 12.75 5.91
C TYR A 158 -0.16 13.11 5.46
N PHE A 159 0.82 12.93 6.34
CA PHE A 159 2.23 13.20 6.06
C PHE A 159 2.54 14.62 5.53
N PRO A 160 1.98 15.69 6.15
CA PRO A 160 2.13 17.05 5.62
C PRO A 160 3.56 17.60 5.70
N ASN A 161 4.42 17.00 6.54
CA ASN A 161 5.81 17.42 6.77
C ASN A 161 6.83 16.56 5.99
N VAL A 162 6.37 15.68 5.11
CA VAL A 162 7.23 14.81 4.30
C VAL A 162 7.37 15.41 2.91
N SER A 163 8.59 15.44 2.38
CA SER A 163 8.83 15.94 1.04
C SER A 163 8.57 14.84 0.02
N PHE A 164 7.58 15.06 -0.84
CA PHE A 164 7.23 14.17 -1.96
C PHE A 164 7.52 14.83 -3.31
N ASN A 165 7.87 14.03 -4.30
CA ASN A 165 8.12 14.48 -5.67
C ASN A 165 7.50 13.51 -6.71
N LEU A 166 7.74 13.72 -8.00
CA LEU A 166 7.14 12.90 -9.08
C LEU A 166 7.63 11.43 -9.08
N SER A 167 8.74 11.14 -8.42
CA SER A 167 9.23 9.78 -8.23
C SER A 167 8.55 9.06 -7.07
N SER A 168 7.95 9.78 -6.12
CA SER A 168 7.19 9.21 -5.02
C SER A 168 6.00 8.37 -5.51
N LYS A 169 5.78 7.22 -4.87
CA LYS A 169 4.75 6.24 -5.26
C LYS A 169 3.83 5.91 -4.10
N ILE A 170 2.57 5.60 -4.44
CA ILE A 170 1.60 4.95 -3.55
C ILE A 170 1.59 3.45 -3.85
N ARG A 171 1.72 2.63 -2.80
CA ARG A 171 1.59 1.17 -2.84
C ARG A 171 0.64 0.70 -1.75
N PHE A 172 -0.03 -0.43 -1.98
CA PHE A 172 -0.88 -1.09 -1.00
C PHE A 172 -0.27 -2.44 -0.68
N ASP A 173 -0.18 -2.78 0.61
CA ASP A 173 0.08 -4.16 1.03
C ASP A 173 -1.20 -5.00 1.01
N SER A 174 -1.09 -6.31 1.23
CA SER A 174 -2.24 -7.24 1.29
C SER A 174 -3.32 -6.89 2.33
N ARG A 175 -3.02 -6.02 3.29
CA ARG A 175 -3.95 -5.56 4.33
C ARG A 175 -4.65 -4.25 3.94
N GLY A 176 -4.26 -3.65 2.83
CA GLY A 176 -4.78 -2.37 2.35
C GLY A 176 -4.14 -1.16 3.04
N ASN A 177 -3.05 -1.34 3.80
CA ASN A 177 -2.31 -0.19 4.32
C ASN A 177 -1.63 0.54 3.17
N ILE A 178 -1.57 1.87 3.27
CA ILE A 178 -1.00 2.72 2.23
C ILE A 178 0.45 3.01 2.56
N TRP A 179 1.34 2.57 1.69
CA TRP A 179 2.76 2.86 1.71
C TRP A 179 3.06 4.00 0.73
N VAL A 180 3.73 5.05 1.20
CA VAL A 180 4.21 6.15 0.35
C VAL A 180 5.73 6.24 0.40
N THR A 181 6.35 6.33 -0.77
CA THR A 181 7.81 6.44 -0.91
C THR A 181 8.26 7.90 -1.03
N SER A 182 9.40 8.23 -0.43
CA SER A 182 10.08 9.51 -0.57
C SER A 182 11.54 9.27 -0.96
N GLN A 183 12.06 10.16 -1.81
CA GLN A 183 13.48 10.15 -2.17
C GLN A 183 14.36 10.87 -1.12
N THR A 184 13.76 11.54 -0.14
CA THR A 184 14.46 12.31 0.91
C THR A 184 14.25 11.73 2.30
N ASP A 185 13.10 11.12 2.56
CA ASP A 185 12.64 10.79 3.92
C ASP A 185 12.33 9.30 4.13
N GLY A 186 12.59 8.43 3.13
CA GLY A 186 12.35 6.99 3.24
C GLY A 186 10.90 6.60 2.95
N ILE A 187 10.27 5.86 3.85
CA ILE A 187 8.92 5.28 3.67
C ILE A 187 8.00 5.69 4.81
N TYR A 188 6.75 6.01 4.48
CA TYR A 188 5.70 6.25 5.45
C TYR A 188 4.50 5.34 5.20
N VAL A 189 3.91 4.81 6.26
CA VAL A 189 2.81 3.84 6.17
C VAL A 189 1.61 4.35 6.95
N LEU A 190 0.47 4.44 6.28
CA LEU A 190 -0.84 4.71 6.87
C LEU A 190 -1.64 3.41 6.90
N LYS A 191 -1.97 2.92 8.09
CA LYS A 191 -2.82 1.74 8.23
C LYS A 191 -4.26 2.03 7.89
N GLU A 192 -5.04 0.99 7.58
CA GLU A 192 -6.46 1.14 7.26
C GLU A 192 -7.29 1.79 8.39
N ASP A 193 -6.87 1.63 9.64
CA ASP A 193 -7.49 2.26 10.82
C ASP A 193 -7.14 3.75 10.98
N GLY A 194 -6.31 4.31 10.08
CA GLY A 194 -5.87 5.70 10.09
C GLY A 194 -4.67 5.98 10.98
N SER A 195 -4.11 4.97 11.67
CA SER A 195 -2.88 5.11 12.45
C SER A 195 -1.63 4.87 11.62
N TYR A 196 -0.49 5.38 12.08
CA TYR A 196 0.79 5.30 11.36
C TYR A 196 1.59 4.07 11.77
N TRP A 197 2.37 3.52 10.83
CA TRP A 197 3.31 2.44 11.11
C TRP A 197 4.73 2.75 10.59
N PRO A 198 5.79 2.37 11.33
CA PRO A 198 5.77 1.90 12.72
C PRO A 198 5.24 2.96 13.70
N ASP A 199 5.39 4.24 13.31
CA ASP A 199 4.80 5.41 13.91
C ASP A 199 4.81 6.56 12.88
N ILE A 200 4.57 7.81 13.31
CA ILE A 200 4.52 8.99 12.43
C ILE A 200 5.85 9.30 11.72
N ASN A 201 6.99 8.83 12.22
CA ASN A 201 8.31 9.08 11.66
C ASN A 201 8.68 8.16 10.50
N GLY A 202 7.84 7.15 10.21
CA GLY A 202 8.08 6.20 9.13
C GLY A 202 9.35 5.36 9.31
N ILE A 203 9.91 4.90 8.20
CA ILE A 203 11.12 4.08 8.13
C ILE A 203 12.16 4.83 7.31
N ASN A 204 13.30 5.13 7.93
CA ASN A 204 14.40 5.85 7.33
C ASN A 204 15.75 5.35 7.87
N THR A 205 16.87 5.84 7.34
CA THR A 205 18.22 5.41 7.71
C THR A 205 18.61 5.76 9.15
N SER A 206 17.91 6.70 9.80
CA SER A 206 18.23 7.12 11.18
C SER A 206 17.56 6.25 12.24
N ASN A 207 16.43 5.61 11.90
CA ASN A 207 15.67 4.73 12.80
C ASN A 207 15.65 3.26 12.36
N SER A 208 16.34 2.90 11.27
CA SER A 208 16.37 1.55 10.73
C SER A 208 17.65 1.25 9.94
N ASN A 209 17.82 -0.01 9.53
CA ASN A 209 18.91 -0.45 8.66
C ASN A 209 18.58 -0.28 7.15
N LEU A 210 17.66 0.62 6.80
CA LEU A 210 17.39 0.97 5.41
C LEU A 210 18.69 1.46 4.75
N LEU A 211 18.96 1.01 3.52
CA LEU A 211 20.23 1.34 2.84
C LEU A 211 20.34 2.83 2.50
N SER A 212 19.22 3.50 2.20
CA SER A 212 19.15 4.91 1.82
C SER A 212 17.75 5.46 2.03
N ASN A 213 17.64 6.73 2.42
CA ASN A 213 16.35 7.44 2.43
C ASN A 213 15.80 7.69 1.02
N TRP A 214 16.62 7.48 -0.01
CA TRP A 214 16.19 7.62 -1.39
C TRP A 214 15.48 6.36 -1.86
N VAL A 215 14.17 6.28 -1.63
CA VAL A 215 13.33 5.13 -1.99
C VAL A 215 12.58 5.40 -3.29
N GLU A 216 12.79 4.51 -4.26
CA GLU A 216 12.17 4.60 -5.59
C GLU A 216 10.84 3.84 -5.64
N ASP A 217 10.79 2.62 -5.08
CA ASP A 217 9.59 1.79 -5.08
C ASP A 217 9.58 0.75 -3.95
N VAL A 218 8.40 0.19 -3.67
CA VAL A 218 8.18 -0.90 -2.72
C VAL A 218 7.28 -1.96 -3.35
N THR A 219 7.63 -3.22 -3.15
CA THR A 219 6.79 -4.38 -3.48
C THR A 219 6.76 -5.38 -2.32
N PHE A 220 5.80 -6.29 -2.31
CA PHE A 220 5.51 -7.14 -1.16
C PHE A 220 5.52 -8.63 -1.54
N ASN A 221 6.08 -9.46 -0.67
CA ASN A 221 5.73 -10.87 -0.59
C ASN A 221 4.74 -11.03 0.56
N ASP A 222 3.46 -10.99 0.20
CA ASP A 222 2.35 -11.01 1.15
C ASP A 222 2.24 -12.33 1.92
N ASP A 223 2.75 -13.44 1.38
CA ASP A 223 2.67 -14.73 2.07
C ASP A 223 3.69 -14.83 3.21
N GLU A 224 4.89 -14.31 2.99
CA GLU A 224 6.00 -14.30 3.95
C GLU A 224 6.00 -13.06 4.87
N GLY A 225 5.23 -12.03 4.53
CA GLY A 225 5.22 -10.74 5.23
C GLY A 225 6.55 -10.01 5.04
N LEU A 226 7.02 -9.91 3.80
CA LEU A 226 8.23 -9.17 3.46
C LEU A 226 7.89 -7.98 2.53
N ALA A 227 8.50 -6.83 2.80
CA ALA A 227 8.59 -5.71 1.88
C ALA A 227 9.98 -5.65 1.25
N TYR A 228 10.04 -5.60 -0.08
CA TYR A 228 11.24 -5.31 -0.86
C TYR A 228 11.23 -3.83 -1.21
N ILE A 229 12.24 -3.12 -0.73
CA ILE A 229 12.35 -1.67 -0.83
C ILE A 229 13.50 -1.34 -1.77
N ALA A 230 13.17 -0.81 -2.94
CA ALA A 230 14.16 -0.39 -3.93
C ALA A 230 14.68 1.01 -3.58
N THR A 231 15.98 1.11 -3.33
CA THR A 231 16.66 2.38 -3.04
C THR A 231 17.74 2.66 -4.08
N ASN A 232 18.25 3.89 -4.12
CA ASN A 232 19.39 4.22 -4.97
C ASN A 232 20.71 3.52 -4.58
N LYS A 233 20.75 2.79 -3.45
CA LYS A 233 21.90 1.99 -3.00
C LYS A 233 21.66 0.47 -3.06
N GLY A 234 20.58 0.04 -3.71
CA GLY A 234 20.19 -1.36 -3.81
C GLY A 234 18.87 -1.66 -3.08
N VAL A 235 18.58 -2.94 -2.89
CA VAL A 235 17.31 -3.41 -2.33
C VAL A 235 17.47 -3.74 -0.85
N SER A 236 16.62 -3.15 -0.01
CA SER A 236 16.44 -3.56 1.40
C SER A 236 15.26 -4.52 1.51
N ILE A 237 15.38 -5.54 2.35
CA ILE A 237 14.27 -6.46 2.67
C ILE A 237 13.86 -6.22 4.11
N LEU A 238 12.59 -5.90 4.32
CA LEU A 238 12.02 -5.65 5.63
C LEU A 238 10.94 -6.68 5.93
N ARG A 239 11.03 -7.37 7.07
CA ARG A 239 9.92 -8.15 7.58
C ARG A 239 8.87 -7.21 8.15
N ILE A 240 7.65 -7.27 7.62
CA ILE A 240 6.52 -6.41 7.98
C ILE A 240 5.45 -7.24 8.68
N PRO A 241 4.66 -6.67 9.60
CA PRO A 241 3.57 -7.38 10.25
C PRO A 241 2.29 -7.46 9.39
N PHE A 242 2.38 -7.22 8.08
CA PHE A 242 1.25 -7.16 7.14
C PHE A 242 1.31 -8.30 6.10
N SER A 243 1.05 -9.54 6.53
CA SER A 243 0.96 -10.69 5.64
C SER A 243 -0.50 -11.04 5.33
N ASN A 244 -0.74 -11.80 4.27
CA ASN A 244 -2.05 -12.36 3.95
C ASN A 244 -2.70 -13.01 5.17
N ALA A 245 -3.99 -12.71 5.37
CA ALA A 245 -4.79 -13.29 6.45
C ALA A 245 -4.66 -14.82 6.47
N LYS A 246 -4.18 -15.37 7.58
CA LYS A 246 -4.02 -16.83 7.71
C LYS A 246 -5.39 -17.48 7.92
N LYS A 247 -5.69 -18.53 7.16
CA LYS A 247 -6.96 -19.28 7.24
C LYS A 247 -6.95 -20.38 8.30
N SER A 248 -5.78 -20.74 8.84
CA SER A 248 -5.61 -21.82 9.82
C SER A 248 -4.37 -21.61 10.68
N TYR A 249 -4.28 -22.32 11.79
CA TYR A 249 -3.12 -22.34 12.68
C TYR A 249 -2.10 -23.44 12.37
N ASN A 250 -2.16 -24.06 11.18
CA ASN A 250 -1.30 -25.20 10.85
C ASN A 250 0.18 -24.84 10.72
N ASN A 251 0.48 -23.56 10.42
CA ASN A 251 1.83 -23.06 10.16
C ASN A 251 2.29 -22.12 11.29
N ILE A 252 1.91 -22.40 12.53
CA ILE A 252 2.38 -21.62 13.68
C ILE A 252 3.84 -21.94 13.96
N GLU A 253 4.67 -20.90 13.99
CA GLU A 253 6.07 -20.96 14.36
C GLU A 253 6.28 -20.22 15.68
N ILE A 254 7.00 -20.85 16.62
CA ILE A 254 7.32 -20.24 17.91
C ILE A 254 8.83 -20.23 18.09
N PHE A 255 9.39 -19.05 18.28
CA PHE A 255 10.84 -18.88 18.44
C PHE A 255 11.21 -17.73 19.39
N PRO A 256 12.31 -17.85 20.15
CA PRO A 256 13.20 -19.02 20.18
C PRO A 256 12.62 -20.17 21.02
N SER A 257 12.96 -21.41 20.66
CA SER A 257 12.58 -22.64 21.39
C SER A 257 13.83 -23.50 21.61
N PRO A 258 14.27 -23.76 22.86
CA PRO A 258 13.67 -23.29 24.12
C PRO A 258 13.83 -21.77 24.32
N TYR A 259 12.87 -21.16 25.02
CA TYR A 259 12.92 -19.75 25.39
C TYR A 259 13.71 -19.56 26.69
N ARG A 260 14.88 -18.93 26.59
CA ARG A 260 15.73 -18.65 27.75
C ARG A 260 15.39 -17.30 28.37
N LEU A 261 15.28 -17.25 29.70
CA LEU A 261 14.95 -16.05 30.47
C LEU A 261 16.07 -15.72 31.46
N PRO A 262 16.39 -14.42 31.65
CA PRO A 262 15.82 -13.26 30.96
C PRO A 262 16.28 -13.18 29.49
N ASN A 263 15.46 -12.58 28.63
CA ASN A 263 15.80 -12.34 27.22
C ASN A 263 15.51 -10.88 26.87
N GLU A 264 16.39 -10.26 26.08
CA GLU A 264 16.11 -8.93 25.52
C GLU A 264 15.00 -8.98 24.47
N LYS A 265 14.89 -10.09 23.74
CA LYS A 265 13.86 -10.29 22.71
C LYS A 265 12.75 -11.19 23.24
N PRO A 266 11.47 -10.81 23.06
CA PRO A 266 10.36 -11.65 23.48
C PRO A 266 10.28 -12.94 22.65
N LEU A 267 9.65 -13.97 23.21
CA LEU A 267 9.16 -15.11 22.46
C LEU A 267 8.19 -14.61 21.39
N THR A 268 8.44 -14.95 20.13
CA THR A 268 7.59 -14.62 19.00
C THR A 268 6.74 -15.81 18.62
N ILE A 269 5.43 -15.56 18.49
CA ILE A 269 4.43 -16.53 18.03
C ILE A 269 3.96 -16.02 16.68
N ASN A 270 4.40 -16.68 15.62
CA ASN A 270 4.23 -16.27 14.23
C ASN A 270 3.21 -17.17 13.51
N GLY A 271 2.39 -16.58 12.63
CA GLY A 271 1.42 -17.30 11.80
C GLY A 271 0.01 -17.38 12.40
N LEU A 272 -0.32 -16.50 13.34
CA LEU A 272 -1.67 -16.41 13.93
C LEU A 272 -2.68 -15.97 12.88
N MET A 273 -3.91 -16.46 13.03
CA MET A 273 -5.05 -15.97 12.28
C MET A 273 -5.43 -14.57 12.78
N ASP A 274 -6.08 -13.77 11.94
CA ASP A 274 -6.60 -12.48 12.37
C ASP A 274 -7.57 -12.66 13.53
N ASN A 275 -7.58 -11.68 14.44
CA ASN A 275 -8.49 -11.66 15.59
C ASN A 275 -8.32 -12.86 16.54
N SER A 276 -7.13 -13.46 16.54
CA SER A 276 -6.76 -14.50 17.49
C SER A 276 -6.61 -13.93 18.90
N GLU A 277 -6.76 -14.79 19.90
CA GLU A 277 -6.20 -14.57 21.23
C GLU A 277 -5.23 -15.69 21.57
N VAL A 278 -4.20 -15.36 22.35
CA VAL A 278 -3.20 -16.33 22.79
C VAL A 278 -3.26 -16.47 24.31
N LYS A 279 -3.40 -17.72 24.78
CA LYS A 279 -3.27 -18.07 26.19
C LYS A 279 -2.02 -18.91 26.40
N ILE A 280 -1.19 -18.47 27.33
CA ILE A 280 -0.05 -19.24 27.80
C ILE A 280 -0.44 -19.87 29.14
N MET A 281 -0.24 -21.18 29.26
CA MET A 281 -0.68 -21.95 30.42
C MET A 281 0.35 -23.01 30.82
N THR A 282 0.29 -23.41 32.09
CA THR A 282 1.06 -24.57 32.58
C THR A 282 0.48 -25.87 32.02
N LEU A 283 1.22 -26.99 32.11
CA LEU A 283 0.71 -28.32 31.73
C LEU A 283 -0.57 -28.72 32.46
N ASN A 284 -0.81 -28.16 33.65
CA ASN A 284 -2.02 -28.40 34.45
C ASN A 284 -3.18 -27.47 34.05
N GLY A 285 -3.06 -26.70 32.97
CA GLY A 285 -4.13 -25.86 32.41
C GLY A 285 -4.29 -24.48 33.06
N ILE A 286 -3.40 -24.08 33.98
CA ILE A 286 -3.47 -22.76 34.63
C ILE A 286 -2.99 -21.70 33.65
N VAL A 287 -3.87 -20.76 33.28
CA VAL A 287 -3.54 -19.64 32.38
C VAL A 287 -2.74 -18.58 33.13
N ILE A 288 -1.46 -18.51 32.83
CA ILE A 288 -0.51 -17.57 33.45
C ILE A 288 -0.43 -16.23 32.71
N ARG A 289 -0.81 -16.19 31.42
CA ARG A 289 -0.78 -14.98 30.60
C ARG A 289 -1.79 -15.09 29.46
N THR A 290 -2.48 -13.99 29.18
CA THR A 290 -3.31 -13.82 27.98
C THR A 290 -2.79 -12.64 27.17
N ILE A 291 -2.64 -12.84 25.86
CA ILE A 291 -2.39 -11.80 24.85
C ILE A 291 -3.68 -11.68 24.05
N TYR A 292 -4.35 -10.54 24.21
CA TYR A 292 -5.61 -10.25 23.56
C TYR A 292 -5.38 -9.74 22.13
N GLU A 293 -6.37 -9.90 21.26
CA GLU A 293 -6.40 -9.45 19.86
C GLU A 293 -5.74 -8.08 19.62
N HIS A 294 -6.10 -7.06 20.41
CA HIS A 294 -5.57 -5.69 20.25
C HIS A 294 -4.05 -5.54 20.53
N LYS A 295 -3.41 -6.57 21.10
CA LYS A 295 -1.96 -6.64 21.34
C LYS A 295 -1.23 -7.56 20.36
N ILE A 296 -1.97 -8.17 19.44
CA ILE A 296 -1.40 -8.99 18.37
C ILE A 296 -1.16 -8.05 17.19
N ASN A 297 0.07 -8.04 16.70
CA ASN A 297 0.44 -7.33 15.49
C ASN A 297 -0.01 -8.17 14.30
N GLU A 298 -1.32 -8.17 14.07
CA GLU A 298 -2.07 -8.94 13.07
C GLU A 298 -1.88 -10.46 13.19
N TYR A 299 -0.77 -10.99 12.67
CA TYR A 299 -0.46 -12.43 12.66
C TYR A 299 0.67 -12.81 13.62
N GLN A 300 1.19 -11.86 14.41
CA GLN A 300 2.26 -12.10 15.38
C GLN A 300 1.89 -11.64 16.78
N ALA A 301 2.17 -12.50 17.77
CA ALA A 301 2.09 -12.16 19.18
C ALA A 301 3.45 -12.33 19.85
N PHE A 302 3.70 -11.52 20.88
CA PHE A 302 4.96 -11.50 21.62
C PHE A 302 4.72 -11.79 23.09
N TRP A 303 5.57 -12.62 23.68
CA TRP A 303 5.57 -12.89 25.11
C TRP A 303 6.96 -12.68 25.72
N ASP A 304 7.03 -11.81 26.72
CA ASP A 304 8.23 -11.48 27.48
C ASP A 304 8.64 -12.54 28.51
N GLY A 305 7.89 -13.63 28.64
CA GLY A 305 8.14 -14.68 29.64
C GLY A 305 7.63 -14.34 31.04
N ARG A 306 6.81 -13.30 31.18
CA ARG A 306 6.22 -12.90 32.47
C ARG A 306 4.77 -13.35 32.60
N ASP A 307 4.37 -13.63 33.83
CA ASP A 307 2.98 -13.91 34.19
C ASP A 307 2.13 -12.64 34.28
N LYS A 308 0.86 -12.78 34.70
CA LYS A 308 -0.08 -11.66 34.91
C LYS A 308 0.38 -10.66 35.96
N GLN A 309 1.26 -11.06 36.88
CA GLN A 309 1.83 -10.24 37.94
C GLN A 309 3.10 -9.54 37.48
N GLY A 310 3.56 -9.76 36.25
CA GLY A 310 4.79 -9.18 35.71
C GLY A 310 6.05 -9.89 36.19
N THR A 311 5.96 -11.08 36.76
CA THR A 311 7.10 -11.86 37.24
C THR A 311 7.51 -12.90 36.21
N TYR A 312 8.81 -13.12 36.01
CA TYR A 312 9.28 -14.19 35.13
C TYR A 312 8.77 -15.55 35.60
N VAL A 313 8.32 -16.36 34.66
CA VAL A 313 7.87 -17.72 34.94
C VAL A 313 9.05 -18.63 35.29
N GLY A 314 8.79 -19.78 35.91
CA GLY A 314 9.81 -20.78 36.21
C GLY A 314 10.26 -21.56 34.97
N SER A 315 11.36 -22.31 35.10
CA SER A 315 11.76 -23.30 34.09
C SER A 315 10.71 -24.40 33.98
N GLY A 316 10.38 -24.81 32.76
CA GLY A 316 9.38 -25.86 32.51
C GLY A 316 8.80 -25.83 31.10
N VAL A 317 7.85 -26.73 30.87
CA VAL A 317 7.09 -26.76 29.61
C VAL A 317 5.78 -26.03 29.80
N TYR A 318 5.49 -25.11 28.88
CA TYR A 318 4.25 -24.34 28.82
C TYR A 318 3.47 -24.70 27.56
N LEU A 319 2.15 -24.64 27.65
CA LEU A 319 1.26 -24.74 26.50
C LEU A 319 0.92 -23.34 26.02
N ILE A 320 0.91 -23.16 24.70
CA ILE A 320 0.46 -21.95 24.04
C ILE A 320 -0.77 -22.32 23.23
N ALA A 321 -1.94 -21.88 23.69
CA ALA A 321 -3.21 -22.05 23.02
C ALA A 321 -3.54 -20.78 22.22
N PHE A 322 -3.99 -20.96 20.98
CA PHE A 322 -4.47 -19.90 20.11
C PHE A 322 -5.88 -20.25 19.65
N TYR A 323 -6.76 -19.26 19.65
CA TYR A 323 -8.14 -19.44 19.19
C TYR A 323 -8.68 -18.15 18.59
N ASP A 324 -9.57 -18.30 17.60
CA ASP A 324 -10.30 -17.17 17.01
C ASP A 324 -11.70 -17.04 17.64
N LYS A 325 -12.38 -15.93 17.35
CA LYS A 325 -13.77 -15.69 17.78
C LYS A 325 -14.78 -16.67 17.17
N LYS A 326 -14.41 -17.41 16.12
CA LYS A 326 -15.26 -18.37 15.41
C LYS A 326 -15.09 -19.81 15.94
N GLY A 327 -14.27 -20.00 16.98
CA GLY A 327 -14.06 -21.29 17.66
C GLY A 327 -12.94 -22.15 17.08
N LYS A 328 -12.26 -21.70 16.02
CA LYS A 328 -11.06 -22.39 15.53
C LYS A 328 -9.97 -22.23 16.56
N SER A 329 -9.29 -23.32 16.91
CA SER A 329 -8.24 -23.30 17.92
C SER A 329 -7.15 -24.30 17.60
N SER A 330 -5.97 -24.10 18.18
CA SER A 330 -4.91 -25.08 18.23
C SER A 330 -3.96 -24.77 19.40
N ILE A 331 -3.16 -25.76 19.78
CA ILE A 331 -2.25 -25.72 20.93
C ILE A 331 -0.88 -26.20 20.48
N THR A 332 0.17 -25.55 20.98
CA THR A 332 1.55 -26.04 20.88
C THR A 332 2.26 -25.95 22.23
N LYS A 333 3.48 -26.48 22.30
CA LYS A 333 4.31 -26.52 23.50
C LYS A 333 5.57 -25.69 23.31
N ILE A 334 6.01 -25.04 24.39
CA ILE A 334 7.30 -24.34 24.45
C ILE A 334 8.02 -24.74 25.73
N ALA A 335 9.32 -25.02 25.62
CA ALA A 335 10.19 -25.16 26.78
C ALA A 335 10.75 -23.79 27.17
N VAL A 336 10.64 -23.43 28.44
CA VAL A 336 11.21 -22.22 29.03
C VAL A 336 12.32 -22.63 29.99
N ILE A 337 13.47 -21.96 29.90
CA ILE A 337 14.62 -22.16 30.78
C ILE A 337 14.90 -20.81 31.44
N ARG A 338 14.70 -20.72 32.75
CA ARG A 338 15.09 -19.57 33.55
C ARG A 338 16.46 -19.83 34.16
N GLU A 339 17.41 -18.96 33.82
CA GLU A 339 18.80 -19.00 34.33
C GLU A 339 18.93 -18.35 35.71
#